data_AF-A0A969AF64-F1
#
_entry.id   AF-A0A969AF64-F1
#
_cell.length_a   1.000
_cell.length_b   1.000
_cell.length_c   1.000
_cell.angle_alpha   90.00
_cell.angle_beta   90.00
_cell.angle_gamma   90.00
#
_symmetry.space_group_name_H-M   'P 1'
#
loop_
_entity.id
_entity.type
_entity.pdbx_description
1 polymer ?
#
loop_
_entity_poly.entity_id
_entity_poly.type
_entity_poly.pdbx_seq_one_letter_code
_entity_poly.pdbx_strand_id
1 'polypeptide(L)'
;MYLLDTDTLTHLYAGNTNVIASLNAVEDSEVGITIITKAEMLRGRIEYLIKAENKESLLKAQELLFRTEELLAELLIIPISQKAADEFERLRAVSKLRKIGRADLLIASISLANKATLVTRNIRHFKQIPGLRVVNWVD
;
A
#
# COMPACT_ATOMS: atom_id res chain seq x y z
N MET A 1 -8.28 -11.29 -4.84
CA MET A 1 -7.18 -10.30 -4.80
C MET A 1 -7.23 -9.49 -3.52
N TYR A 2 -6.10 -9.41 -2.84
CA TYR A 2 -5.87 -8.55 -1.67
C TYR A 2 -4.76 -7.54 -1.99
N LEU A 3 -4.96 -6.28 -1.61
CA LEU A 3 -3.96 -5.23 -1.78
C LEU A 3 -3.48 -4.76 -0.43
N LEU A 4 -2.20 -4.93 -0.16
CA LEU A 4 -1.55 -4.54 1.09
C LEU A 4 -1.23 -3.04 1.07
N ASP A 5 -1.48 -2.36 2.17
CA ASP A 5 -0.89 -1.04 2.42
C ASP A 5 0.57 -1.15 2.91
N THR A 6 1.24 0.01 3.01
CA THR A 6 2.66 0.09 3.40
C THR A 6 2.91 -0.49 4.80
N ASP A 7 1.99 -0.23 5.75
CA ASP A 7 2.11 -0.70 7.12
C ASP A 7 1.99 -2.23 7.19
N THR A 8 1.01 -2.83 6.52
CA THR A 8 0.84 -4.28 6.50
C THR A 8 2.02 -4.97 5.83
N LEU A 9 2.54 -4.40 4.74
CA LEU A 9 3.73 -4.92 4.07
C LEU A 9 4.94 -4.90 5.03
N THR A 10 5.12 -3.82 5.77
CA THR A 10 6.18 -3.72 6.78
C THR A 10 6.05 -4.80 7.85
N HIS A 11 4.84 -5.08 8.33
CA HIS A 11 4.59 -6.14 9.30
C HIS A 11 4.82 -7.55 8.73
N LEU A 12 4.47 -7.79 7.46
CA LEU A 12 4.77 -9.06 6.78
C LEU A 12 6.28 -9.34 6.79
N TYR A 13 7.10 -8.35 6.40
CA TYR A 13 8.56 -8.49 6.38
C TYR A 13 9.19 -8.57 7.77
N ALA A 14 8.55 -7.97 8.77
CA ALA A 14 8.95 -8.14 10.16
C ALA A 14 8.60 -9.53 10.73
N GLY A 15 7.98 -10.41 9.94
CA GLY A 15 7.62 -11.77 10.36
C GLY A 15 6.41 -11.81 11.28
N ASN A 16 5.50 -10.83 11.19
CA ASN A 16 4.30 -10.81 12.01
C ASN A 16 3.44 -12.06 11.74
N THR A 17 3.24 -12.88 12.77
CA THR A 17 2.54 -14.17 12.68
C THR A 17 1.09 -14.04 12.27
N ASN A 18 0.38 -12.97 12.65
CA ASN A 18 -1.00 -12.73 12.26
C ASN A 18 -1.12 -12.44 10.76
N VAL A 19 -0.18 -11.64 10.23
CA VAL A 19 -0.13 -11.31 8.81
C VAL A 19 0.21 -12.55 7.99
N ILE A 20 1.19 -13.36 8.43
CA ILE A 20 1.56 -14.62 7.78
C ILE A 20 0.38 -15.61 7.81
N ALA A 21 -0.29 -15.76 8.96
CA ALA A 21 -1.44 -16.66 9.08
C ALA A 21 -2.59 -16.22 8.15
N SER A 22 -2.85 -14.92 8.07
CA SER A 22 -3.87 -14.36 7.17
C SER A 22 -3.50 -14.56 5.70
N LEU A 23 -2.22 -14.39 5.36
CA LEU A 23 -1.70 -14.63 4.01
C LEU A 23 -1.86 -16.11 3.60
N ASN A 24 -1.53 -17.04 4.49
CA ASN A 24 -1.71 -18.48 4.25
C ASN A 24 -3.20 -18.84 4.13
N ALA A 25 -4.07 -18.21 4.90
CA ALA A 25 -5.52 -18.47 4.86
C ALA A 25 -6.19 -18.03 3.55
N VAL A 26 -5.53 -17.19 2.75
CA VAL A 26 -6.05 -16.74 1.45
C VAL A 26 -5.40 -17.46 0.26
N GLU A 27 -4.66 -18.56 0.51
CA GLU A 27 -3.86 -19.44 -0.39
C GLU A 27 -3.98 -19.23 -1.91
N ASP A 28 -5.19 -19.23 -2.50
CA ASP A 28 -5.42 -19.08 -3.94
C ASP A 28 -5.62 -17.63 -4.44
N SER A 29 -5.52 -16.65 -3.55
CA SER A 29 -5.75 -15.24 -3.87
C SER A 29 -4.47 -14.54 -4.28
N GLU A 30 -4.54 -13.79 -5.39
CA GLU A 30 -3.48 -12.83 -5.71
C GLU A 30 -3.33 -11.80 -4.59
N VAL A 31 -2.11 -11.66 -4.07
CA VAL A 31 -1.75 -10.63 -3.08
C VAL A 31 -0.73 -9.69 -3.72
N GLY A 32 -0.99 -8.40 -3.62
CA GLY A 32 -0.12 -7.39 -4.22
C GLY A 32 -0.21 -6.06 -3.49
N ILE A 33 0.37 -5.04 -4.09
CA ILE A 33 0.31 -3.65 -3.64
C ILE A 33 -0.16 -2.74 -4.77
N THR A 34 -0.57 -1.53 -4.44
CA THR A 34 -0.83 -0.52 -5.46
C THR A 34 0.46 0.14 -5.93
N ILE A 35 0.45 0.71 -7.14
CA ILE A 35 1.53 1.59 -7.60
C ILE A 35 1.76 2.80 -6.67
N ILE A 36 0.73 3.23 -5.94
CA ILE A 36 0.82 4.32 -4.96
C ILE A 36 1.68 3.88 -3.77
N THR A 37 1.39 2.71 -3.20
CA THR A 37 2.19 2.10 -2.13
C THR A 37 3.65 1.98 -2.55
N LYS A 38 3.91 1.48 -3.76
CA LYS A 38 5.27 1.42 -4.34
C LYS A 38 5.94 2.80 -4.37
N ALA A 39 5.24 3.81 -4.90
CA ALA A 39 5.75 5.16 -5.01
C ALA A 39 6.07 5.78 -3.64
N GLU A 40 5.22 5.54 -2.62
CA GLU A 40 5.45 6.04 -1.26
C GLU A 40 6.68 5.39 -0.61
N MET A 41 6.85 4.08 -0.76
CA MET A 41 8.03 3.37 -0.24
C MET A 41 9.32 3.89 -0.88
N LEU A 42 9.37 3.99 -2.21
CA LEU A 42 10.54 4.50 -2.92
C LEU A 42 10.82 5.95 -2.56
N ARG A 43 9.79 6.80 -2.48
CA ARG A 43 9.93 8.19 -2.05
C ARG A 43 10.58 8.28 -0.67
N GLY A 44 10.12 7.49 0.30
CA GLY A 44 10.71 7.46 1.65
C GLY A 44 12.19 7.06 1.64
N ARG A 45 12.58 6.06 0.84
CA ARG A 45 13.98 5.63 0.70
C ARG A 45 14.86 6.67 0.02
N ILE A 46 14.36 7.28 -1.06
CA ILE A 46 15.07 8.34 -1.79
C ILE A 46 15.27 9.56 -0.89
N GLU A 47 14.23 9.99 -0.16
CA GLU A 47 14.33 11.11 0.79
C GLU A 47 15.35 10.81 1.90
N TYR A 48 15.37 9.58 2.42
CA TYR A 48 16.35 9.18 3.44
C TYR A 48 17.79 9.20 2.90
N LEU A 49 18.00 8.74 1.67
CA LEU A 49 19.30 8.77 1.01
C LEU A 49 19.81 10.21 0.79
N ILE A 50 18.95 11.10 0.29
CA ILE A 50 19.32 12.50 0.02
C ILE A 50 19.63 13.26 1.32
N LYS A 51 18.95 12.95 2.42
CA LYS A 51 19.12 13.61 3.72
C LYS A 51 20.26 13.02 4.57
N ALA A 52 20.97 12.00 4.10
CA ALA A 52 22.05 11.37 4.86
C ALA A 52 23.25 12.33 5.03
N GLU A 53 23.62 12.63 6.29
CA GLU A 53 24.63 13.67 6.61
C GLU A 53 26.03 13.11 6.89
N ASN A 54 26.17 11.80 7.01
CA ASN A 54 27.45 11.15 7.34
C ASN A 54 27.65 9.82 6.61
N LYS A 55 28.90 9.34 6.59
CA LYS A 55 29.30 8.10 5.91
C LYS A 55 28.43 6.89 6.28
N GLU A 56 28.14 6.70 7.57
CA GLU A 56 27.35 5.56 8.03
C GLU A 56 25.91 5.64 7.53
N SER A 57 25.27 6.79 7.70
CA SER A 57 23.90 7.03 7.25
C SER A 57 23.75 6.91 5.73
N LEU A 58 24.76 7.34 4.95
CA LEU A 58 24.75 7.24 3.49
C LEU A 58 24.79 5.79 3.01
N LEU A 59 25.73 4.99 3.54
CA LEU A 59 25.86 3.57 3.22
C LEU A 59 24.59 2.80 3.60
N LYS A 60 24.05 3.07 4.79
CA LYS A 60 22.80 2.46 5.27
C LYS A 60 21.60 2.84 4.41
N ALA A 61 21.48 4.11 4.02
CA ALA A 61 20.37 4.56 3.18
C ALA A 61 20.41 3.93 1.78
N GLN A 62 21.60 3.80 1.20
CA GLN A 62 21.79 3.10 -0.08
C GLN A 62 21.38 1.63 0.02
N GLU A 63 21.85 0.92 1.05
CA GLU A 63 21.49 -0.48 1.30
C GLU A 63 19.97 -0.66 1.44
N LEU A 64 19.30 0.22 2.20
CA LEU A 64 17.86 0.18 2.39
C LEU A 64 17.08 0.47 1.10
N LEU A 65 17.59 1.33 0.23
CA LEU A 65 16.98 1.59 -1.08
C LEU A 65 17.05 0.32 -1.94
N PHE A 66 18.23 -0.28 -2.11
CA PHE A 66 18.39 -1.49 -2.92
C PHE A 66 17.54 -2.65 -2.40
N ARG A 67 17.54 -2.90 -1.09
CA ARG A 67 16.66 -3.92 -0.50
C ARG A 67 15.18 -3.66 -0.78
N THR A 68 14.77 -2.39 -0.78
CA THR A 68 13.37 -2.03 -1.09
C THR A 68 13.06 -2.25 -2.56
N GLU A 69 13.99 -1.99 -3.47
CA GLU A 69 13.81 -2.24 -4.91
C GLU A 69 13.71 -3.74 -5.22
N GLU A 70 14.58 -4.56 -4.63
CA GLU A 70 14.53 -6.02 -4.73
C GLU A 70 13.18 -6.55 -4.25
N LEU A 71 12.74 -6.07 -3.08
CA LEU A 71 11.42 -6.37 -2.52
C LEU A 71 10.28 -6.10 -3.50
N LEU A 72 10.28 -4.90 -4.07
CA LEU A 72 9.22 -4.43 -4.95
C LEU A 72 9.24 -5.13 -6.31
N ALA A 73 10.36 -5.74 -6.69
CA ALA A 73 10.47 -6.54 -7.90
C ALA A 73 9.77 -7.90 -7.77
N GLU A 74 9.63 -8.42 -6.55
CA GLU A 74 8.96 -9.70 -6.27
C GLU A 74 7.43 -9.55 -6.08
N LEU A 75 6.94 -8.34 -5.85
CA LEU A 75 5.53 -8.08 -5.56
C LEU A 75 4.70 -7.82 -6.82
N LEU A 76 3.47 -8.33 -6.82
CA LEU A 76 2.45 -7.91 -7.79
C LEU A 76 2.08 -6.44 -7.55
N ILE A 77 2.35 -5.58 -8.54
CA ILE A 77 2.06 -4.14 -8.47
C ILE A 77 0.87 -3.82 -9.38
N ILE A 78 -0.21 -3.33 -8.80
CA ILE A 78 -1.41 -2.94 -9.55
C ILE A 78 -1.31 -1.47 -9.99
N PRO A 79 -1.35 -1.19 -11.31
CA PRO A 79 -1.25 0.16 -11.84
C PRO A 79 -2.56 0.94 -11.69
N ILE A 80 -2.50 2.26 -11.95
CA ILE A 80 -3.70 3.07 -12.15
C ILE A 80 -4.23 2.77 -13.56
N SER A 81 -5.41 2.16 -13.64
CA SER A 81 -6.14 1.97 -14.89
C SER A 81 -7.15 3.10 -15.13
N GLN A 82 -7.74 3.16 -16.33
CA GLN A 82 -8.84 4.10 -16.60
C GLN A 82 -9.98 3.95 -15.58
N LYS A 83 -10.38 2.71 -15.26
CA LYS A 83 -11.41 2.44 -14.25
C LYS A 83 -11.03 2.97 -12.88
N ALA A 84 -9.75 2.88 -12.49
CA ALA A 84 -9.26 3.43 -11.22
C ALA A 84 -9.27 4.97 -11.23
N ALA A 85 -9.00 5.60 -12.38
CA ALA A 85 -9.13 7.05 -12.53
C ALA A 85 -10.60 7.50 -12.41
N ASP A 86 -11.52 6.78 -13.05
CA ASP A 86 -12.96 7.06 -12.97
C ASP A 86 -13.48 6.93 -11.51
N GLU A 87 -13.05 5.88 -10.80
CA GLU A 87 -13.36 5.72 -9.37
C GLU A 87 -12.77 6.86 -8.53
N PHE A 88 -11.56 7.32 -8.84
CA PHE A 88 -10.95 8.45 -8.13
C PHE A 88 -11.75 9.74 -8.29
N GLU A 89 -12.20 10.06 -9.51
CA GLU A 89 -13.07 11.21 -9.77
C GLU A 89 -14.39 11.09 -9.00
N ARG A 90 -15.02 9.91 -9.07
CA ARG A 90 -16.26 9.62 -8.34
C ARG A 90 -16.10 9.82 -6.84
N LEU A 91 -15.03 9.29 -6.24
CA LEU A 91 -14.77 9.43 -4.80
C LEU A 91 -14.45 10.88 -4.41
N ARG A 92 -13.70 11.61 -5.23
CA ARG A 92 -13.37 13.03 -5.00
C ARG A 92 -14.59 13.95 -5.04
N ALA A 93 -15.62 13.60 -5.81
CA ALA A 93 -16.88 14.33 -5.85
C ALA A 93 -17.69 14.21 -4.54
N VAL A 94 -17.47 13.16 -3.73
CA VAL A 94 -18.18 12.96 -2.46
C VAL A 94 -17.58 13.85 -1.38
N SER A 95 -18.33 14.87 -0.95
CA SER A 95 -17.88 15.87 0.03
C SER A 95 -17.35 15.28 1.33
N LYS A 96 -17.98 14.22 1.86
CA LYS A 96 -17.55 13.51 3.08
C LYS A 96 -16.16 12.86 2.94
N LEU A 97 -15.77 12.45 1.74
CA LEU A 97 -14.49 11.77 1.49
C LEU A 97 -13.33 12.75 1.28
N ARG A 98 -13.59 14.07 1.23
CA ARG A 98 -12.55 15.10 1.07
C ARG A 98 -11.53 15.15 2.22
N LYS A 99 -11.89 14.60 3.39
CA LYS A 99 -10.98 14.48 4.55
C LYS A 99 -10.00 13.31 4.42
N ILE A 100 -10.28 12.35 3.54
CA ILE A 100 -9.37 11.24 3.27
C ILE A 100 -8.19 11.76 2.45
N GLY A 101 -6.98 11.34 2.81
CA GLY A 101 -5.76 11.74 2.12
C GLY A 101 -5.82 11.39 0.62
N ARG A 102 -5.12 12.18 -0.21
CA ARG A 102 -5.11 11.93 -1.66
C ARG A 102 -4.53 10.55 -2.00
N ALA A 103 -3.47 10.12 -1.33
CA ALA A 103 -2.86 8.81 -1.52
C ALA A 103 -3.84 7.68 -1.15
N ASP A 104 -4.48 7.78 0.02
CA ASP A 104 -5.53 6.85 0.46
C ASP A 104 -6.69 6.76 -0.55
N LEU A 105 -7.14 7.90 -1.09
CA LEU A 105 -8.17 7.90 -2.13
C LEU A 105 -7.71 7.18 -3.40
N LEU A 106 -6.47 7.36 -3.83
CA LEU A 106 -5.93 6.64 -5.00
C LEU A 106 -5.83 5.14 -4.74
N ILE A 107 -5.35 4.73 -3.55
CA ILE A 107 -5.30 3.33 -3.12
C ILE A 107 -6.70 2.71 -3.11
N ALA A 108 -7.67 3.39 -2.54
CA ALA A 108 -9.07 2.97 -2.53
C ALA A 108 -9.66 2.84 -3.93
N SER A 109 -9.34 3.80 -4.82
CA SER A 109 -9.84 3.80 -6.20
C SER A 109 -9.28 2.63 -7.01
N ILE A 110 -7.99 2.34 -6.88
CA ILE A 110 -7.37 1.15 -7.48
C ILE A 110 -8.00 -0.12 -6.92
N SER A 111 -8.23 -0.17 -5.61
CA SER A 111 -8.85 -1.33 -4.95
C SER A 111 -10.27 -1.59 -5.45
N LEU A 112 -11.09 -0.54 -5.57
CA LEU A 112 -12.46 -0.61 -6.11
C LEU A 112 -12.47 -1.09 -7.57
N ALA A 113 -11.64 -0.48 -8.41
CA ALA A 113 -11.58 -0.79 -9.84
C ALA A 113 -11.20 -2.25 -10.12
N ASN A 114 -10.38 -2.85 -9.25
CA ASN A 114 -9.95 -4.25 -9.35
C ASN A 114 -10.84 -5.20 -8.52
N LYS A 115 -11.90 -4.69 -7.88
CA LYS A 115 -12.71 -5.44 -6.91
C LYS A 115 -11.82 -6.18 -5.90
N ALA A 116 -10.78 -5.53 -5.42
CA ALA A 116 -9.84 -6.08 -4.46
C ALA A 116 -10.29 -5.75 -3.03
N THR A 117 -9.83 -6.56 -2.08
CA THR A 117 -9.95 -6.25 -0.65
C THR A 117 -8.69 -5.51 -0.20
N LEU A 118 -8.85 -4.30 0.31
CA LEU A 118 -7.75 -3.52 0.89
C LEU A 118 -7.39 -4.07 2.27
N VAL A 119 -6.13 -4.42 2.48
CA VAL A 119 -5.60 -4.84 3.76
C VAL A 119 -4.88 -3.65 4.40
N THR A 120 -5.41 -3.17 5.51
CA THR A 120 -4.87 -1.99 6.21
C THR A 120 -5.26 -1.99 7.68
N ARG A 121 -4.42 -1.40 8.52
CA ARG A 121 -4.76 -1.12 9.92
C ARG A 121 -5.74 0.06 10.06
N ASN A 122 -5.76 0.96 9.08
CA ASN A 122 -6.55 2.19 9.11
C ASN A 122 -8.02 1.98 8.70
N ILE A 123 -8.63 0.88 9.17
CA ILE A 123 -9.97 0.44 8.82
C ILE A 123 -11.02 1.57 8.94
N ARG A 124 -10.93 2.38 9.99
CA ARG A 124 -11.89 3.47 10.23
C ARG A 124 -11.89 4.54 9.13
N HIS A 125 -10.74 4.80 8.52
CA HIS A 125 -10.64 5.79 7.43
C HIS A 125 -11.29 5.23 6.16
N PHE A 126 -10.93 4.00 5.79
CA PHE A 126 -11.38 3.38 4.54
C PHE A 126 -12.83 2.87 4.57
N LYS A 127 -13.37 2.51 5.74
CA LYS A 127 -14.78 2.10 5.89
C LYS A 127 -15.80 3.16 5.46
N GLN A 128 -15.38 4.42 5.35
CA GLN A 128 -16.24 5.51 4.86
C GLN A 128 -16.47 5.44 3.35
N ILE A 129 -15.64 4.69 2.62
CA ILE A 129 -15.66 4.61 1.15
C ILE A 129 -16.68 3.55 0.71
N PRO A 130 -17.76 3.93 0.02
CA PRO A 130 -18.79 2.98 -0.39
C PRO A 130 -18.26 1.92 -1.36
N GLY A 131 -18.58 0.66 -1.09
CA GLY A 131 -18.21 -0.49 -1.93
C GLY A 131 -16.79 -1.02 -1.71
N LEU A 132 -15.96 -0.34 -0.93
CA LEU A 132 -14.59 -0.79 -0.65
C LEU A 132 -14.61 -1.87 0.44
N ARG A 133 -14.05 -3.04 0.12
CA ARG A 133 -13.81 -4.09 1.11
C ARG A 133 -12.49 -3.83 1.82
N VAL A 134 -12.51 -3.89 3.14
CA VAL A 134 -11.34 -3.58 3.98
C VAL A 134 -11.21 -4.60 5.10
N VAL A 135 -10.01 -5.12 5.31
CA VAL A 135 -9.67 -6.07 6.39
C VAL A 135 -8.38 -5.67 7.07
N ASN A 136 -8.22 -6.07 8.33
CA ASN A 136 -6.99 -5.89 9.09
C ASN A 136 -6.37 -7.26 9.34
N TRP A 137 -5.09 -7.41 9.02
CA TRP A 137 -4.33 -8.65 9.23
C TRP A 137 -3.25 -8.51 10.33
N VAL A 138 -3.02 -7.29 10.82
CA VAL A 138 -1.91 -7.03 11.75
C VAL A 138 -2.33 -7.27 13.19
N ASP A 139 -3.50 -6.76 13.57
CA ASP A 139 -3.99 -6.76 14.95
C ASP A 139 -4.74 -8.06 15.31
#